data_AF-A0A9E2CJ02-F1
#
_entry.id   AF-A0A9E2CJ02-F1
#
_cell.length_a   1.000
_cell.length_b   1.000
_cell.length_c   1.000
_cell.angle_alpha   90.00
_cell.angle_beta   90.00
_cell.angle_gamma   90.00
#
_symmetry.space_group_name_H-M   'P 1'
#
loop_
_entity.id
_entity.type
_entity.pdbx_description
1 polymer ?
#
loop_
_entity_poly.entity_id
_entity_poly.type
_entity_poly.pdbx_seq_one_letter_code
_entity_poly.pdbx_strand_id
1 'polypeptide(L)'
;MAQTHKNQKLEADLAAMLGRAFPGITVEVGHHDRWQQMAVTFCWAGFVDLLPEERFRRLVNVIPEEFRKSRTEGLIWLELAPSESVDEFLKLPRSEDVADREAEIYSDLVRMGFFDRLGKSLGPSPEQGCSGGFAQTVEVLSTKGYPPAKICDAKLVFIRHGAYCDCQVLQSVRAVLAELHTGAA
;
A
#
# COMPACT_ATOMS: atom_id res chain seq x y z
N MET A 1 30.41 -19.02 -0.78
CA MET A 1 31.12 -17.77 -0.45
C MET A 1 30.75 -16.60 -1.37
N ALA A 2 30.83 -16.73 -2.70
CA ALA A 2 30.49 -15.63 -3.61
C ALA A 2 29.02 -15.16 -3.53
N GLN A 3 28.06 -16.07 -3.34
CA GLN A 3 26.64 -15.73 -3.20
C GLN A 3 26.35 -14.97 -1.89
N THR A 4 26.94 -15.42 -0.78
CA THR A 4 26.82 -14.76 0.52
C THR A 4 27.28 -13.30 0.49
N HIS A 5 28.44 -13.02 -0.14
CA HIS A 5 28.92 -11.65 -0.30
C HIS A 5 28.02 -10.80 -1.22
N LYS A 6 27.41 -11.39 -2.25
CA LYS A 6 26.45 -10.69 -3.12
C LYS A 6 25.18 -10.29 -2.35
N ASN A 7 24.65 -11.19 -1.53
CA ASN A 7 23.47 -10.93 -0.69
C ASN A 7 23.76 -9.82 0.32
N GLN A 8 24.87 -9.91 1.06
CA GLN A 8 25.29 -8.88 2.03
C GLN A 8 25.44 -7.49 1.39
N LYS A 9 25.98 -7.43 0.17
CA LYS A 9 26.05 -6.16 -0.57
C LYS A 9 24.67 -5.63 -0.93
N LEU A 10 23.76 -6.49 -1.40
CA LEU A 10 22.39 -6.09 -1.73
C LEU A 10 21.62 -5.58 -0.49
N GLU A 11 21.75 -6.26 0.65
CA GLU A 11 21.20 -5.83 1.94
C GLU A 11 21.69 -4.44 2.32
N ALA A 12 23.02 -4.21 2.27
CA ALA A 12 23.61 -2.92 2.60
C ALA A 12 23.16 -1.80 1.65
N ASP A 13 23.12 -2.06 0.34
CA ASP A 13 22.67 -1.10 -0.67
C ASP A 13 21.20 -0.68 -0.41
N LEU A 14 20.33 -1.66 -0.15
CA LEU A 14 18.90 -1.44 0.16
C LEU A 14 18.71 -0.68 1.48
N ALA A 15 19.38 -1.11 2.55
CA ALA A 15 19.31 -0.45 3.85
C ALA A 15 19.78 1.02 3.76
N ALA A 16 20.83 1.30 2.99
CA ALA A 16 21.33 2.66 2.79
C ALA A 16 20.32 3.56 2.06
N MET A 17 19.64 3.03 1.03
CA MET A 17 18.59 3.78 0.32
C MET A 17 17.37 4.06 1.20
N LEU A 18 16.97 3.07 2.01
CA LEU A 18 15.74 3.12 2.79
C LEU A 18 15.89 3.87 4.12
N GLY A 19 17.08 3.87 4.73
CA GLY A 19 17.26 4.29 6.13
C GLY A 19 16.83 5.72 6.46
N ARG A 20 16.86 6.65 5.48
CA ARG A 20 16.35 8.02 5.69
C ARG A 20 14.82 8.07 5.71
N ALA A 21 14.16 7.35 4.81
CA ALA A 21 12.70 7.36 4.67
C ALA A 21 12.01 6.44 5.69
N PHE A 22 12.70 5.38 6.10
CA PHE A 22 12.21 4.35 7.01
C PHE A 22 13.21 4.13 8.16
N PRO A 23 13.28 5.05 9.14
CA PRO A 23 14.18 4.89 10.27
C PRO A 23 13.93 3.55 10.98
N GLY A 24 15.00 2.77 11.16
CA GLY A 24 14.95 1.47 11.82
C GLY A 24 14.46 0.31 10.95
N ILE A 25 14.32 0.48 9.63
CA ILE A 25 14.07 -0.65 8.72
C ILE A 25 15.25 -1.62 8.71
N THR A 26 14.96 -2.91 8.70
CA THR A 26 15.94 -3.97 8.44
C THR A 26 15.67 -4.63 7.10
N VAL A 27 16.73 -5.12 6.46
CA VAL A 27 16.68 -5.79 5.16
C VAL A 27 17.48 -7.08 5.23
N GLU A 28 16.88 -8.19 4.83
CA GLU A 28 17.51 -9.51 4.78
C GLU A 28 17.32 -10.15 3.41
N VAL A 29 18.38 -10.71 2.83
CA VAL A 29 18.37 -11.35 1.51
C VAL A 29 18.78 -12.81 1.66
N GLY A 30 17.79 -13.69 1.56
CA GLY A 30 17.94 -15.11 1.85
C GLY A 30 17.14 -16.00 0.92
N HIS A 31 17.44 -17.30 0.94
CA HIS A 31 16.60 -18.29 0.30
C HIS A 31 15.34 -18.50 1.14
N HIS A 32 14.17 -18.52 0.51
CA HIS A 32 12.90 -18.73 1.19
C HIS A 32 12.31 -20.10 0.83
N ASP A 33 12.10 -20.95 1.84
CA ASP A 33 11.75 -22.35 1.63
C ASP A 33 10.38 -22.56 0.99
N ARG A 34 9.39 -21.71 1.30
CA ARG A 34 8.04 -21.82 0.71
C ARG A 34 8.02 -21.78 -0.81
N TRP A 35 8.89 -20.96 -1.42
CA TRP A 35 8.91 -20.75 -2.87
C TRP A 35 10.15 -21.34 -3.53
N GLN A 36 11.08 -21.90 -2.76
CA GLN A 36 12.37 -22.41 -3.25
C GLN A 36 13.11 -21.36 -4.10
N GLN A 37 13.07 -20.11 -3.64
CA GLN A 37 13.54 -18.94 -4.38
C GLN A 37 14.14 -17.91 -3.43
N MET A 38 15.01 -17.06 -3.97
CA MET A 38 15.58 -15.93 -3.22
C MET A 38 14.51 -14.87 -2.91
N ALA A 39 14.53 -14.36 -1.69
CA ALA A 39 13.65 -13.31 -1.21
C ALA A 39 14.44 -12.16 -0.58
N VAL A 40 13.85 -10.98 -0.63
CA VAL A 40 14.23 -9.79 0.13
C VAL A 40 13.14 -9.52 1.15
N THR A 41 13.49 -9.60 2.43
CA THR A 41 12.59 -9.32 3.54
C THR A 41 12.91 -7.94 4.09
N PHE A 42 11.91 -7.06 4.06
CA PHE A 42 11.95 -5.72 4.64
C PHE A 42 11.13 -5.77 5.92
N CYS A 43 11.74 -5.46 7.08
CA CYS A 43 11.02 -5.39 8.34
C CYS A 43 11.03 -3.96 8.90
N TRP A 44 9.85 -3.38 9.12
CA TRP A 44 9.72 -2.00 9.60
C TRP A 44 8.46 -1.76 10.43
N ALA A 45 8.60 -1.08 11.57
CA ALA A 45 7.50 -0.81 12.50
C ALA A 45 6.33 -0.03 11.87
N GLY A 46 6.60 0.84 10.89
CA GLY A 46 5.55 1.60 10.21
C GLY A 46 4.67 0.79 9.25
N PHE A 47 4.88 -0.52 9.12
CA PHE A 47 4.03 -1.41 8.31
C PHE A 47 2.80 -1.95 9.05
N VAL A 48 2.72 -1.84 10.39
CA VAL A 48 1.67 -2.48 11.22
C VAL A 48 0.24 -2.22 10.72
N ASP A 49 -0.09 -0.96 10.39
CA ASP A 49 -1.45 -0.57 9.98
C ASP A 49 -1.63 -0.44 8.45
N LEU A 50 -0.64 -0.87 7.69
CA LEU A 50 -0.63 -0.73 6.23
C LEU A 50 -1.01 -2.03 5.53
N LEU A 51 -1.81 -1.89 4.48
CA LEU A 51 -2.09 -2.97 3.55
C LEU A 51 -0.83 -3.30 2.74
N PRO A 52 -0.69 -4.55 2.26
CA PRO A 52 0.52 -4.96 1.56
C PRO A 52 0.91 -4.07 0.37
N GLU A 53 -0.05 -3.64 -0.44
CA GLU A 53 0.20 -2.75 -1.57
C GLU A 53 0.64 -1.33 -1.12
N GLU A 54 0.17 -0.85 0.04
CA GLU A 54 0.67 0.39 0.64
C GLU A 54 2.13 0.23 1.08
N ARG A 55 2.49 -0.92 1.67
CA ARG A 55 3.85 -1.24 2.10
C ARG A 55 4.78 -1.29 0.88
N PHE A 56 4.41 -2.04 -0.15
CA PHE A 56 5.15 -2.12 -1.41
C PHE A 56 5.31 -0.74 -2.06
N ARG A 57 4.22 0.04 -2.16
CA ARG A 57 4.25 1.38 -2.77
C ARG A 57 5.24 2.30 -2.08
N ARG A 58 5.30 2.26 -0.74
CA ARG A 58 6.26 3.05 0.04
C ARG A 58 7.70 2.70 -0.31
N LEU A 59 8.03 1.42 -0.43
CA LEU A 59 9.38 0.98 -0.79
C LEU A 59 9.76 1.42 -2.21
N VAL A 60 8.89 1.19 -3.21
CA VAL A 60 9.22 1.51 -4.61
C VAL A 60 9.26 3.01 -4.91
N ASN A 61 8.69 3.85 -4.06
CA ASN A 61 8.84 5.31 -4.14
C ASN A 61 10.24 5.77 -3.71
N VAL A 62 10.98 4.94 -2.97
CA VAL A 62 12.34 5.24 -2.50
C VAL A 62 13.39 4.47 -3.30
N ILE A 63 13.11 3.21 -3.65
CA ILE A 63 14.04 2.35 -4.38
C ILE A 63 13.91 2.63 -5.88
N PRO A 64 14.98 3.16 -6.54
CA PRO A 64 14.93 3.50 -7.96
C PRO A 64 14.54 2.32 -8.84
N GLU A 65 13.75 2.57 -9.88
CA GLU A 65 13.29 1.53 -10.79
C GLU A 65 14.43 0.75 -11.45
N GLU A 66 15.47 1.46 -11.89
CA GLU A 66 16.67 0.84 -12.48
C GLU A 66 17.38 -0.11 -11.52
N PHE A 67 17.41 0.25 -10.23
CA PHE A 67 17.96 -0.64 -9.20
C PHE A 67 17.10 -1.89 -9.07
N ARG A 68 15.77 -1.73 -9.00
CA ARG A 68 14.84 -2.86 -8.86
C ARG A 68 14.97 -3.84 -10.02
N LYS A 69 14.98 -3.34 -11.26
CA LYS A 69 15.14 -4.17 -12.46
C LYS A 69 16.48 -4.88 -12.51
N SER A 70 17.58 -4.20 -12.19
CA SER A 70 18.92 -4.81 -12.34
C SER A 70 19.38 -5.67 -11.16
N ARG A 71 18.81 -5.47 -9.96
CA ARG A 71 19.32 -6.07 -8.72
C ARG A 71 18.32 -6.94 -7.97
N THR A 72 17.03 -6.75 -8.19
CA THR A 72 15.96 -7.45 -7.45
C THR A 72 14.97 -8.17 -8.35
N GLU A 73 15.20 -8.17 -9.66
CA GLU A 73 14.39 -8.94 -10.60
C GLU A 73 14.43 -10.42 -10.25
N GLY A 74 13.24 -11.04 -10.24
CA GLY A 74 13.09 -12.44 -9.85
C GLY A 74 13.31 -12.71 -8.36
N LEU A 75 13.40 -11.69 -7.50
CA LEU A 75 13.35 -11.89 -6.05
C LEU A 75 11.93 -11.74 -5.53
N ILE A 76 11.58 -12.52 -4.52
CA ILE A 76 10.33 -12.35 -3.77
C ILE A 76 10.52 -11.19 -2.79
N TRP A 77 9.52 -10.32 -2.67
CA TRP A 77 9.54 -9.22 -1.71
C TRP A 77 8.58 -9.54 -0.56
N LEU A 78 9.06 -9.37 0.66
CA LEU A 78 8.28 -9.57 1.88
C LEU A 78 8.37 -8.31 2.74
N GLU A 79 7.28 -7.57 2.85
CA GLU A 79 7.21 -6.32 3.64
C GLU A 79 6.54 -6.58 4.99
N LEU A 80 7.32 -7.00 5.98
CA LEU A 80 6.81 -7.49 7.27
C LEU A 80 6.81 -6.40 8.35
N ALA A 81 5.76 -6.35 9.16
CA ALA A 81 5.80 -5.65 10.43
C ALA A 81 6.66 -6.43 11.46
N PRO A 82 7.16 -5.79 12.54
CA PRO A 82 7.91 -6.49 13.57
C PRO A 82 7.10 -7.64 14.16
N SER A 83 7.69 -8.84 14.20
CA SER A 83 7.07 -10.08 14.68
C SER A 83 5.96 -10.66 13.80
N GLU A 84 5.63 -10.03 12.66
CA GLU A 84 4.70 -10.58 11.69
C GLU A 84 5.37 -11.72 10.92
N SER A 85 4.71 -12.87 10.89
CA SER A 85 5.15 -14.01 10.10
C SER A 85 4.76 -13.85 8.64
N VAL A 86 5.47 -14.57 7.76
CA VAL A 86 5.13 -14.62 6.33
C VAL A 86 3.71 -15.15 6.11
N ASP A 87 3.25 -16.12 6.90
CA ASP A 87 1.89 -16.66 6.79
C ASP A 87 0.81 -15.66 7.21
N GLU A 88 1.08 -14.77 8.17
CA GLU A 88 0.18 -13.68 8.51
C GLU A 88 0.15 -12.63 7.40
N PHE A 89 1.31 -12.23 6.88
CA PHE A 89 1.41 -11.29 5.77
C PHE A 89 0.68 -11.78 4.50
N LEU A 90 0.78 -13.06 4.17
CA LEU A 90 0.12 -13.65 3.02
C LEU A 90 -1.41 -13.77 3.17
N LYS A 91 -1.94 -13.65 4.40
CA LYS A 91 -3.39 -13.63 4.66
C LYS A 91 -3.97 -12.22 4.66
N LEU A 92 -3.13 -11.18 4.60
CA LEU A 92 -3.60 -9.82 4.48
C LEU A 92 -4.36 -9.63 3.16
N PRO A 93 -5.50 -8.93 3.20
CA PRO A 93 -6.34 -8.76 2.02
C PRO A 93 -5.64 -7.89 0.96
N ARG A 94 -5.95 -8.17 -0.29
CA ARG A 94 -5.39 -7.54 -1.49
C ARG A 94 -6.49 -6.88 -2.31
N SER A 95 -6.08 -5.98 -3.19
CA SER A 95 -6.99 -5.22 -4.04
C SER A 95 -7.81 -6.11 -4.99
N GLU A 96 -7.33 -7.31 -5.28
CA GLU A 96 -8.05 -8.33 -6.04
C GLU A 96 -9.23 -8.93 -5.24
N ASP A 97 -9.15 -9.00 -3.91
CA ASP A 97 -10.18 -9.62 -3.05
C ASP A 97 -11.49 -8.81 -2.99
N VAL A 98 -11.46 -7.57 -3.46
CA VAL A 98 -12.62 -6.66 -3.47
C VAL A 98 -13.18 -6.44 -4.89
N ALA A 99 -12.57 -7.01 -5.93
CA ALA A 99 -12.92 -6.72 -7.31
C ALA A 99 -14.40 -6.96 -7.62
N ASP A 100 -14.95 -8.10 -7.18
CA ASP A 100 -16.36 -8.48 -7.44
C ASP A 100 -17.37 -7.67 -6.60
N ARG A 101 -16.90 -6.92 -5.59
CA ARG A 101 -17.72 -6.09 -4.69
C ARG A 101 -17.55 -4.60 -4.94
N GLU A 102 -16.74 -4.21 -5.91
CA GLU A 102 -16.37 -2.81 -6.15
C GLU A 102 -17.58 -1.90 -6.36
N ALA A 103 -18.55 -2.33 -7.17
CA ALA A 103 -19.75 -1.56 -7.45
C ALA A 103 -20.62 -1.32 -6.20
N GLU A 104 -20.73 -2.33 -5.32
CA GLU A 104 -21.44 -2.21 -4.04
C GLU A 104 -20.73 -1.20 -3.13
N ILE A 105 -19.40 -1.36 -2.97
CA ILE A 105 -18.57 -0.48 -2.13
C ILE A 105 -18.68 0.96 -2.63
N TYR A 106 -18.57 1.19 -3.94
CA TYR A 106 -18.70 2.52 -4.53
C TYR A 106 -20.10 3.11 -4.30
N SER A 107 -21.17 2.35 -4.53
CA SER A 107 -22.55 2.78 -4.30
C SER A 107 -22.76 3.22 -2.85
N ASP A 108 -22.21 2.44 -1.91
CA ASP A 108 -22.17 2.77 -0.49
C ASP A 108 -21.46 4.11 -0.24
N LEU A 109 -20.23 4.28 -0.74
CA LEU A 109 -19.44 5.51 -0.57
C LEU A 109 -20.17 6.75 -1.11
N VAL A 110 -20.83 6.63 -2.27
CA VAL A 110 -21.65 7.71 -2.85
C VAL A 110 -22.85 8.02 -1.95
N ARG A 111 -23.60 7.00 -1.53
CA ARG A 111 -24.81 7.16 -0.71
C ARG A 111 -24.55 7.90 0.61
N MET A 112 -23.38 7.73 1.21
CA MET A 112 -23.02 8.46 2.45
C MET A 112 -22.37 9.82 2.23
N GLY A 113 -22.14 10.22 0.97
CA GLY A 113 -21.43 11.44 0.61
C GLY A 113 -19.96 11.42 1.05
N PHE A 114 -19.28 10.28 0.92
CA PHE A 114 -17.88 10.11 1.34
C PHE A 114 -16.96 11.12 0.66
N PHE A 115 -17.00 11.19 -0.68
CA PHE A 115 -16.07 12.03 -1.46
C PHE A 115 -16.18 13.51 -1.13
N ASP A 116 -17.40 14.02 -0.91
CA ASP A 116 -17.60 15.43 -0.56
C ASP A 116 -17.08 15.73 0.85
N ARG A 117 -17.16 14.77 1.77
CA ARG A 117 -16.61 14.91 3.13
C ARG A 117 -15.09 14.83 3.13
N LEU A 118 -14.53 13.89 2.37
CA LEU A 118 -13.08 13.81 2.18
C LEU A 118 -12.53 15.11 1.58
N GLY A 119 -13.22 15.67 0.58
CA GLY A 119 -12.87 16.97 0.01
C GLY A 119 -12.91 18.12 1.02
N LYS A 120 -13.92 18.14 1.89
CA LYS A 120 -13.98 19.14 2.98
C LYS A 120 -12.86 18.95 4.00
N SER A 121 -12.49 17.71 4.33
CA SER A 121 -11.44 17.41 5.31
C SER A 121 -10.05 17.85 4.81
N LEU A 122 -9.77 17.60 3.52
CA LEU A 122 -8.49 17.96 2.90
C LEU A 122 -8.40 19.45 2.55
N GLY A 123 -9.53 20.16 2.49
CA GLY A 123 -9.60 21.58 2.19
C GLY A 123 -9.37 21.90 0.69
N PRO A 124 -9.12 23.18 0.36
CA PRO A 124 -9.04 23.65 -1.02
C PRO A 124 -7.79 23.20 -1.78
N SER A 125 -6.75 22.76 -1.06
CA SER A 125 -5.49 22.26 -1.63
C SER A 125 -5.20 20.85 -1.11
N PRO A 126 -5.89 19.82 -1.65
CA PRO A 126 -5.84 18.46 -1.09
C PRO A 126 -4.43 17.88 -0.98
N GLU A 127 -3.53 18.24 -1.89
CA GLU A 127 -2.13 17.84 -1.88
C GLU A 127 -1.34 18.37 -0.68
N GLN A 128 -1.70 19.54 -0.14
CA GLN A 128 -1.08 20.11 1.05
C GLN A 128 -1.67 19.54 2.34
N GLY A 129 -2.95 19.15 2.31
CA GLY A 129 -3.65 18.51 3.44
C GLY A 129 -3.41 17.00 3.54
N CYS A 130 -2.83 16.38 2.52
CA CYS A 130 -2.61 14.93 2.48
C CYS A 130 -1.34 14.52 3.22
N SER A 131 -1.46 13.58 4.16
CA SER A 131 -0.34 13.03 4.93
C SER A 131 0.44 11.92 4.20
N GLY A 132 0.10 11.62 2.94
CA GLY A 132 0.69 10.51 2.19
C GLY A 132 0.16 9.13 2.58
N GLY A 133 -1.04 9.06 3.16
CA GLY A 133 -1.76 7.82 3.46
C GLY A 133 -3.28 8.06 3.44
N PHE A 134 -4.03 7.13 4.05
CA PHE A 134 -5.50 7.14 4.10
C PHE A 134 -6.07 7.63 5.44
N ALA A 135 -5.35 8.47 6.17
CA ALA A 135 -5.76 8.89 7.51
C ALA A 135 -7.14 9.57 7.49
N GLN A 136 -7.39 10.45 6.52
CA GLN A 136 -8.66 11.16 6.38
C GLN A 136 -9.78 10.24 5.89
N THR A 137 -9.47 9.29 5.00
CA THR A 137 -10.41 8.24 4.60
C THR A 137 -10.86 7.43 5.82
N VAL A 138 -9.93 6.97 6.65
CA VAL A 138 -10.24 6.20 7.87
C VAL A 138 -11.10 7.03 8.82
N GLU A 139 -10.75 8.30 9.05
CA GLU A 139 -11.50 9.21 9.93
C GLU A 139 -12.94 9.45 9.43
N VAL A 140 -13.10 9.79 8.15
CA VAL A 140 -14.41 10.06 7.54
C VAL A 140 -15.31 8.83 7.59
N LEU A 141 -14.78 7.65 7.25
CA LEU A 141 -15.56 6.41 7.26
C LEU A 141 -15.88 5.94 8.68
N SER A 142 -14.92 6.02 9.61
CA SER A 142 -15.15 5.65 11.02
C SER A 142 -16.22 6.52 11.67
N THR A 143 -16.21 7.83 11.39
CA THR A 143 -17.24 8.78 11.87
C THR A 143 -18.63 8.47 11.31
N LYS A 144 -18.70 7.76 10.18
CA LYS A 144 -19.94 7.26 9.59
C LYS A 144 -20.36 5.87 10.08
N GLY A 145 -19.63 5.31 11.04
CA GLY A 145 -19.92 4.00 11.61
C GLY A 145 -19.50 2.85 10.70
N TYR A 146 -18.57 3.06 9.76
CA TYR A 146 -18.03 1.95 8.99
C TYR A 146 -17.23 1.02 9.89
N PRO A 147 -17.49 -0.30 9.85
CA PRO A 147 -16.65 -1.24 10.56
C PRO A 147 -15.25 -1.27 9.93
N PRO A 148 -14.19 -1.58 10.70
CA PRO A 148 -12.82 -1.62 10.19
C PRO A 148 -12.65 -2.46 8.92
N ALA A 149 -13.36 -3.58 8.80
CA ALA A 149 -13.35 -4.42 7.60
C ALA A 149 -13.86 -3.69 6.35
N LYS A 150 -14.94 -2.90 6.44
CA LYS A 150 -15.45 -2.10 5.30
C LYS A 150 -14.53 -0.92 4.97
N ILE A 151 -13.83 -0.37 5.96
CA ILE A 151 -12.81 0.66 5.72
C ILE A 151 -11.64 0.07 4.93
N CYS A 152 -11.20 -1.13 5.33
CA CYS A 152 -10.20 -1.91 4.59
C CYS A 152 -10.65 -2.14 3.15
N ASP A 153 -11.87 -2.64 2.94
CA ASP A 153 -12.42 -2.85 1.59
C ASP A 153 -12.42 -1.57 0.73
N ALA A 154 -12.83 -0.43 1.30
CA ALA A 154 -12.81 0.86 0.60
C ALA A 154 -11.38 1.27 0.19
N LYS A 155 -10.40 1.13 1.10
CA LYS A 155 -8.98 1.39 0.78
C LYS A 155 -8.49 0.49 -0.35
N LEU A 156 -8.85 -0.80 -0.33
CA LEU A 156 -8.45 -1.76 -1.35
C LEU A 156 -9.05 -1.42 -2.73
N VAL A 157 -10.30 -0.94 -2.77
CA VAL A 157 -10.88 -0.39 -4.01
C VAL A 157 -10.06 0.80 -4.50
N PHE A 158 -9.66 1.72 -3.62
CA PHE A 158 -8.85 2.87 -4.03
C PHE A 158 -7.46 2.47 -4.56
N ILE A 159 -6.82 1.50 -3.90
CA ILE A 159 -5.54 0.93 -4.31
C ILE A 159 -5.65 0.26 -5.68
N ARG A 160 -6.73 -0.50 -5.93
CA ARG A 160 -7.01 -1.13 -7.24
C ARG A 160 -7.02 -0.11 -8.38
N HIS A 161 -7.49 1.11 -8.08
CA HIS A 161 -7.53 2.24 -9.03
C HIS A 161 -6.31 3.17 -8.91
N GLY A 162 -5.23 2.72 -8.27
CA GLY A 162 -3.94 3.40 -8.24
C GLY A 162 -3.79 4.53 -7.21
N ALA A 163 -4.74 4.70 -6.29
CA ALA A 163 -4.59 5.62 -5.17
C ALA A 163 -3.98 4.94 -3.95
N TYR A 164 -3.02 5.63 -3.33
CA TYR A 164 -2.31 5.20 -2.13
C TYR A 164 -2.35 6.28 -1.03
N CYS A 165 -3.09 7.36 -1.26
CA CYS A 165 -3.34 8.40 -0.27
C CYS A 165 -4.63 9.17 -0.55
N ASP A 166 -5.11 9.92 0.45
CA ASP A 166 -6.39 10.61 0.42
C ASP A 166 -6.56 11.60 -0.74
N CYS A 167 -5.52 12.36 -1.11
CA CYS A 167 -5.63 13.28 -2.26
C CYS A 167 -5.78 12.54 -3.59
N GLN A 168 -5.13 11.39 -3.77
CA GLN A 168 -5.26 10.58 -4.99
C GLN A 168 -6.66 9.98 -5.13
N VAL A 169 -7.33 9.69 -4.02
CA VAL A 169 -8.74 9.24 -4.05
C VAL A 169 -9.62 10.28 -4.75
N LEU A 170 -9.45 11.56 -4.41
CA LEU A 170 -10.22 12.64 -5.00
C LEU A 170 -9.79 12.99 -6.43
N GLN A 171 -8.48 13.02 -6.68
CA GLN A 171 -7.91 13.49 -7.95
C GLN A 171 -8.01 12.45 -9.07
N SER A 172 -7.94 11.16 -8.75
CA SER A 172 -7.80 10.10 -9.76
C SER A 172 -8.88 9.04 -9.67
N VAL A 173 -9.28 8.63 -8.46
CA VAL A 173 -10.18 7.47 -8.31
C VAL A 173 -11.66 7.86 -8.40
N ARG A 174 -12.04 9.01 -7.83
CA ARG A 174 -13.45 9.46 -7.81
C ARG A 174 -14.08 9.47 -9.21
N ALA A 175 -13.39 10.07 -10.20
CA ALA A 175 -13.90 10.19 -11.56
C ALA A 175 -13.99 8.83 -12.25
N VAL A 176 -12.95 8.00 -12.12
CA VAL A 176 -12.91 6.64 -12.71
C VAL A 176 -14.05 5.77 -12.17
N LEU A 177 -14.26 5.73 -10.85
CA LEU A 177 -15.36 4.97 -10.27
C LEU A 177 -16.74 5.50 -10.69
N ALA A 178 -16.88 6.82 -10.85
CA ALA A 178 -18.12 7.41 -11.35
C ALA A 178 -18.43 6.96 -12.79
N GLU A 179 -17.44 7.00 -13.67
CA GLU A 179 -17.58 6.56 -15.07
C GLU A 179 -17.96 5.08 -15.14
N LEU A 180 -17.23 4.22 -14.41
CA LEU A 180 -17.44 2.77 -14.41
C LEU A 180 -18.83 2.34 -13.92
N HIS A 181 -19.33 2.99 -12.86
CA HIS A 181 -20.50 2.49 -12.13
C HIS A 181 -21.76 3.33 -12.29
N THR A 182 -21.66 4.53 -12.87
CA THR A 182 -22.83 5.37 -13.17
C THR A 182 -23.02 5.58 -14.67
N GLY A 183 -22.04 5.22 -15.51
CA GLY A 183 -22.08 5.47 -16.96
C GLY A 183 -22.01 6.96 -17.32
N ALA A 184 -21.68 7.83 -16.36
CA ALA A 184 -21.47 9.25 -16.57
C ALA A 184 -19.97 9.51 -16.76
N ALA A 185 -19.57 9.79 -18.00
CA ALA A 185 -18.33 10.49 -18.33
C ALA A 185 -18.54 12.01 -18.26
#